data_AF-A0A969NXM1-F1
#
_entry.id   AF-A0A969NXM1-F1
#
_cell.length_a   1.000
_cell.length_b   1.000
_cell.length_c   1.000
_cell.angle_alpha   90.00
_cell.angle_beta   90.00
_cell.angle_gamma   90.00
#
_symmetry.space_group_name_H-M   'P 1'
#
loop_
_entity.id
_entity.type
_entity.pdbx_description
1 polymer ?
#
loop_
_entity_poly.entity_id
_entity_poly.type
_entity_poly.pdbx_seq_one_letter_code
_entity_poly.pdbx_strand_id
1 'polypeptide(L)'
;MFWYDLRNDIYPGTPYNAPVYNPHEVELHFGLLRRTYPLSITDPTLRKPALAAYRAMTEILSGLVMQPSGLTMPDASGMYHYQFAGPDRRVDVLWNMGDGPRILTLACQCQQVLVRAWDGATLALLRSDNGAITVTLPAGGIPLYVVYDPPARLDGSGEWFEATGYTLQGAFQSYWQANGGMAQFGYPITPEVIESEAGSLFPRVVQYVERGRLERAGFVHERGNPASPVQLARLGDLVLQQQGIDWTTRPRPGAVGADCRLFGATGHQLCPPFRAFWEQRGNGDEQKAIELIGLPITEPFDATDAATGTSYRVQYFERARLEFFSVYQGTPYEMQFGLLGREYLAGTGLQP
;
A
#
# COMPACT_ATOMS: atom_id res chain seq x y z
N MET A 1 -16.03 5.40 26.86
CA MET A 1 -15.73 6.83 26.95
C MET A 1 -14.27 6.96 27.30
N PHE A 2 -13.43 7.42 26.36
CA PHE A 2 -12.03 7.73 26.66
C PHE A 2 -11.93 9.20 27.02
N TRP A 3 -11.23 9.50 28.11
CA TRP A 3 -10.97 10.85 28.59
C TRP A 3 -9.63 11.30 28.00
N TYR A 4 -9.64 12.37 27.22
CA TYR A 4 -8.43 13.08 26.83
C TYR A 4 -8.59 14.54 27.26
N ASP A 5 -7.53 15.08 27.85
CA ASP A 5 -7.39 16.50 28.15
C ASP A 5 -6.90 17.21 26.88
N LEU A 6 -7.57 18.28 26.46
CA LEU A 6 -7.24 19.00 25.23
C LEU A 6 -7.14 20.49 25.52
N ARG A 7 -5.97 21.03 25.18
CA ARG A 7 -5.51 22.42 25.11
C ARG A 7 -6.59 23.51 25.27
N ASN A 8 -6.22 24.54 26.01
CA ASN A 8 -6.84 25.86 25.95
C ASN A 8 -6.03 26.80 25.03
N ASP A 9 -6.39 26.90 23.75
CA ASP A 9 -5.74 27.82 22.79
C ASP A 9 -6.70 28.87 22.22
N ILE A 10 -6.97 29.90 23.03
CA ILE A 10 -7.78 31.07 22.63
C ILE A 10 -7.06 32.07 21.69
N TYR A 11 -5.76 31.90 21.42
CA TYR A 11 -4.96 32.86 20.62
C TYR A 11 -4.59 32.35 19.22
N PRO A 12 -4.86 33.11 18.13
CA PRO A 12 -4.62 32.69 16.74
C PRO A 12 -3.17 32.41 16.31
N GLY A 13 -2.16 32.77 17.12
CA GLY A 13 -0.74 32.71 16.74
C GLY A 13 0.09 31.63 17.46
N THR A 14 -0.54 30.75 18.24
CA THR A 14 0.18 29.78 19.09
C THR A 14 0.79 28.63 18.26
N PRO A 15 2.10 28.32 18.42
CA PRO A 15 2.75 27.19 17.74
C PRO A 15 2.09 25.83 18.05
N TYR A 16 1.92 24.99 17.03
CA TYR A 16 1.06 23.78 17.04
C TYR A 16 1.79 22.48 17.44
N ASN A 17 3.02 22.53 17.93
CA ASN A 17 3.90 21.37 18.04
C ASN A 17 3.96 20.65 19.41
N ALA A 18 3.16 21.04 20.42
CA ALA A 18 3.14 20.34 21.72
C ALA A 18 1.81 20.49 22.50
N PRO A 19 1.28 19.43 23.16
CA PRO A 19 0.14 19.57 24.07
C PRO A 19 0.49 20.45 25.28
N VAL A 20 -0.46 21.26 25.75
CA VAL A 20 -0.32 22.13 26.94
C VAL A 20 -1.31 21.66 27.98
N TYR A 21 -0.83 21.26 29.16
CA TYR A 21 -1.64 20.87 30.32
C TYR A 21 -1.87 22.11 31.22
N ASN A 22 -3.12 22.54 31.39
CA ASN A 22 -3.50 23.53 32.40
C ASN A 22 -4.48 22.91 33.42
N PRO A 23 -4.05 22.61 34.66
CA PRO A 23 -4.87 21.93 35.65
C PRO A 23 -6.00 22.79 36.26
N HIS A 24 -6.18 24.05 35.83
CA HIS A 24 -7.14 24.99 36.40
C HIS A 24 -8.33 25.35 35.51
N GLU A 25 -8.41 24.84 34.28
CA GLU A 25 -9.51 25.13 33.35
C GLU A 25 -10.29 23.87 33.01
N VAL A 26 -11.48 23.74 33.62
CA VAL A 26 -12.34 22.55 33.56
C VAL A 26 -13.40 22.62 32.45
N GLU A 27 -13.40 23.68 31.63
CA GLU A 27 -14.41 23.89 30.59
C GLU A 27 -13.99 23.24 29.27
N LEU A 28 -14.25 21.94 29.20
CA LEU A 28 -14.11 21.10 28.01
C LEU A 28 -15.10 21.55 26.91
N HIS A 29 -14.61 22.19 25.85
CA HIS A 29 -15.44 22.52 24.70
C HIS A 29 -15.63 21.33 23.75
N PHE A 30 -16.82 20.73 23.81
CA PHE A 30 -17.37 19.83 22.79
C PHE A 30 -17.64 20.62 21.49
N GLY A 31 -16.59 20.84 20.71
CA GLY A 31 -16.65 21.52 19.40
C GLY A 31 -17.36 20.69 18.33
N LEU A 32 -18.70 20.73 18.36
CA LEU A 32 -19.63 20.12 17.41
C LEU A 32 -19.13 20.12 15.94
N LEU A 33 -19.36 18.99 15.26
CA LEU A 33 -19.11 18.66 13.85
C LEU A 33 -19.77 19.59 12.80
N ARG A 34 -20.27 20.78 13.16
CA ARG A 34 -21.17 21.57 12.30
C ARG A 34 -20.53 22.63 11.40
N ARG A 35 -19.26 22.99 11.56
CA ARG A 35 -18.69 24.19 10.87
C ARG A 35 -17.92 23.95 9.58
N THR A 36 -17.62 22.71 9.20
CA THR A 36 -16.84 22.43 7.99
C THR A 36 -17.44 21.23 7.28
N TYR A 37 -18.45 21.43 6.44
CA TYR A 37 -18.88 20.38 5.51
C TYR A 37 -18.66 20.86 4.06
N PRO A 38 -18.03 20.05 3.20
CA PRO A 38 -17.41 18.76 3.52
C PRO A 38 -16.18 18.94 4.43
N LEU A 39 -16.00 18.06 5.42
CA LEU A 39 -14.83 18.06 6.29
C LEU A 39 -13.61 17.63 5.45
N SER A 40 -12.73 18.58 5.14
CA SER A 40 -11.38 18.27 4.65
C SER A 40 -10.44 18.15 5.84
N ILE A 41 -10.07 16.92 6.22
CA ILE A 41 -9.17 16.66 7.35
C ILE A 41 -7.70 16.93 7.06
N THR A 42 -7.36 17.13 5.78
CA THR A 42 -6.04 17.57 5.33
C THR A 42 -5.93 19.09 5.28
N ASP A 43 -7.01 19.83 5.59
CA ASP A 43 -7.00 21.28 5.67
C ASP A 43 -6.18 21.72 6.90
N PRO A 44 -5.05 22.43 6.71
CA PRO A 44 -4.21 22.89 7.82
C PRO A 44 -4.92 23.90 8.73
N THR A 45 -6.09 24.41 8.32
CA THR A 45 -6.93 25.30 9.11
C THR A 45 -7.94 24.55 9.99
N LEU A 46 -8.02 23.22 9.90
CA LEU A 46 -8.95 22.40 10.69
C LEU A 46 -8.52 22.33 12.17
N ARG A 47 -9.13 23.18 13.01
CA ARG A 47 -8.86 23.28 14.45
C ARG A 47 -9.58 22.22 15.28
N LYS A 48 -9.31 20.93 15.04
CA LYS A 48 -9.93 19.80 15.78
C LYS A 48 -8.96 18.65 16.08
N PRO A 49 -7.90 18.89 16.90
CA PRO A 49 -6.91 17.86 17.23
C PRO A 49 -7.52 16.60 17.87
N ALA A 50 -8.55 16.75 18.70
CA ALA A 50 -9.30 15.62 19.27
C ALA A 50 -9.79 14.62 18.21
N LEU A 51 -10.36 15.17 17.14
CA LEU A 51 -10.98 14.40 16.07
C LEU A 51 -9.91 13.68 15.24
N ALA A 52 -8.83 14.39 14.91
CA ALA A 52 -7.69 13.81 14.20
C ALA A 52 -7.05 12.68 15.01
N ALA A 53 -6.79 12.89 16.30
CA ALA A 53 -6.24 11.89 17.21
C ALA A 53 -7.15 10.66 17.32
N TYR A 54 -8.44 10.88 17.59
CA TYR A 54 -9.39 9.79 17.75
C TYR A 54 -9.58 8.98 16.46
N ARG A 55 -9.68 9.66 15.31
CA ARG A 55 -9.74 9.01 14.00
C ARG A 55 -8.49 8.20 13.73
N ALA A 56 -7.30 8.81 13.85
CA ALA A 56 -6.04 8.11 13.62
C ALA A 56 -5.91 6.87 14.51
N MET A 57 -6.17 7.01 15.81
CA MET A 57 -6.15 5.89 16.75
C MET A 57 -7.12 4.77 16.35
N THR A 58 -8.39 5.11 16.10
CA THR A 58 -9.42 4.10 15.78
C THR A 58 -9.20 3.44 14.43
N GLU A 59 -8.67 4.16 13.43
CA GLU A 59 -8.31 3.61 12.14
C GLU A 59 -7.07 2.72 12.22
N ILE A 60 -5.99 3.21 12.84
CA ILE A 60 -4.73 2.47 12.98
C ILE A 60 -4.95 1.18 13.78
N LEU A 61 -5.72 1.23 14.88
CA LEU A 61 -5.95 0.08 15.76
C LEU A 61 -7.16 -0.78 15.37
N SER A 62 -7.88 -0.43 14.29
CA SER A 62 -9.08 -1.14 13.87
C SER A 62 -8.85 -2.64 13.69
N GLY A 63 -9.67 -3.47 14.35
CA GLY A 63 -9.61 -4.92 14.28
C GLY A 63 -8.44 -5.57 15.04
N LEU A 64 -7.62 -4.79 15.76
CA LEU A 64 -6.53 -5.31 16.58
C LEU A 64 -6.97 -5.53 18.03
N VAL A 65 -6.36 -6.52 18.66
CA VAL A 65 -6.56 -6.80 20.09
C VAL A 65 -5.30 -6.43 20.85
N MET A 66 -5.48 -5.73 21.96
CA MET A 66 -4.38 -5.38 22.87
C MET A 66 -3.76 -6.66 23.46
N GLN A 67 -2.43 -6.75 23.38
CA GLN A 67 -1.67 -7.89 23.85
C GLN A 67 -1.29 -7.73 25.33
N PRO A 68 -1.38 -8.79 26.16
CA PRO A 68 -1.08 -8.73 27.59
C PRO A 68 0.37 -8.32 27.92
N SER A 69 1.31 -8.59 27.01
CA SER A 69 2.75 -8.29 27.16
C SER A 69 3.12 -6.82 26.98
N GLY A 70 2.21 -5.98 26.46
CA GLY A 70 2.48 -4.57 26.16
C GLY A 70 2.00 -3.63 27.27
N LEU A 71 2.38 -3.84 28.53
CA LEU A 71 1.85 -3.02 29.63
C LEU A 71 2.89 -2.20 30.39
N THR A 72 4.19 -2.51 30.33
CA THR A 72 5.20 -1.70 31.01
C THR A 72 6.58 -1.90 30.37
N MET A 73 7.30 -0.80 30.16
CA MET A 73 8.77 -0.86 30.12
C MET A 73 9.25 -0.79 31.58
N PRO A 74 9.71 -1.90 32.17
CA PRO A 74 9.99 -1.99 33.62
C PRO A 74 11.09 -1.04 34.10
N ASP A 75 11.85 -0.48 33.18
CA ASP A 75 13.11 0.26 33.38
C ASP A 75 13.03 1.75 33.00
N ALA A 76 11.87 2.26 32.57
CA ALA A 76 11.74 3.64 32.11
C ALA A 76 10.49 4.36 32.65
N SER A 77 10.65 5.04 33.79
CA SER A 77 9.60 5.90 34.37
C SER A 77 9.05 6.89 33.34
N GLY A 78 7.73 6.95 33.22
CA GLY A 78 7.03 7.83 32.27
C GLY A 78 6.97 7.32 30.83
N MET A 79 7.51 6.13 30.53
CA MET A 79 7.42 5.51 29.21
C MET A 79 6.35 4.42 29.18
N TYR A 80 5.62 4.35 28.08
CA TYR A 80 4.57 3.35 27.92
C TYR A 80 4.62 2.76 26.52
N HIS A 81 4.36 1.45 26.47
CA HIS A 81 4.43 0.65 25.26
C HIS A 81 3.30 -0.35 25.25
N TYR A 82 2.31 -0.09 24.40
CA TYR A 82 1.14 -0.94 24.21
C TYR A 82 1.25 -1.68 22.88
N GLN A 83 1.12 -3.00 22.92
CA GLN A 83 1.15 -3.82 21.73
C GLN A 83 -0.28 -4.19 21.34
N PHE A 84 -0.62 -4.02 20.07
CA PHE A 84 -1.89 -4.41 19.48
C PHE A 84 -1.60 -5.35 18.31
N ALA A 85 -2.26 -6.50 18.26
CA ALA A 85 -2.03 -7.48 17.22
C ALA A 85 -3.35 -8.11 16.72
N GLY A 86 -3.31 -8.53 15.47
CA GLY A 86 -4.31 -9.35 14.80
C GLY A 86 -3.62 -10.38 13.91
N PRO A 87 -4.36 -11.14 13.07
CA PRO A 87 -3.79 -12.24 12.30
C PRO A 87 -2.61 -11.86 11.40
N ASP A 88 -2.67 -10.69 10.76
CA ASP A 88 -1.68 -10.25 9.74
C ASP A 88 -1.13 -8.85 10.06
N ARG A 89 -1.25 -8.41 11.31
CA ARG A 89 -0.93 -7.04 11.69
C ARG A 89 -0.45 -6.94 13.11
N ARG A 90 0.50 -6.04 13.31
CA ARG A 90 0.89 -5.55 14.62
C ARG A 90 1.05 -4.03 14.57
N VAL A 91 0.62 -3.38 15.65
CA VAL A 91 0.86 -1.96 15.89
C VAL A 91 1.30 -1.80 17.34
N ASP A 92 2.39 -1.09 17.54
CA ASP A 92 2.82 -0.69 18.87
C ASP A 92 2.48 0.80 19.07
N VAL A 93 1.82 1.14 20.18
CA VAL A 93 1.53 2.50 20.61
C VAL A 93 2.50 2.86 21.71
N LEU A 94 3.30 3.89 21.46
CA LEU A 94 4.39 4.29 22.34
C LEU A 94 4.16 5.73 22.79
N TRP A 95 4.34 6.04 24.07
CA TRP A 95 4.38 7.43 24.52
C TRP A 95 5.38 7.65 25.65
N ASN A 96 5.85 8.89 25.74
CA ASN A 96 6.86 9.35 26.68
C ASN A 96 6.34 10.59 27.41
N MET A 97 6.08 10.44 28.71
CA MET A 97 5.59 11.48 29.62
C MET A 97 6.72 12.31 30.24
N GLY A 98 7.98 12.02 29.90
CA GLY A 98 9.13 12.79 30.37
C GLY A 98 9.32 14.12 29.62
N ASP A 99 10.21 14.97 30.16
CA ASP A 99 10.46 16.33 29.68
C ASP A 99 11.34 16.42 28.42
N GLY A 100 11.85 15.29 27.92
CA GLY A 100 12.75 15.26 26.77
C GLY A 100 12.53 14.01 25.91
N PRO A 101 12.94 14.05 24.63
CA PRO A 101 12.79 12.91 23.74
C PRO A 101 13.55 11.70 24.27
N ARG A 102 13.10 10.51 23.86
CA ARG A 102 13.71 9.23 24.25
C ARG A 102 13.90 8.38 23.02
N ILE A 103 15.07 7.74 22.92
CA ILE A 103 15.37 6.81 21.84
C ILE A 103 15.08 5.41 22.38
N LEU A 104 14.28 4.64 21.64
CA LEU A 104 14.00 3.25 21.94
C LEU A 104 14.40 2.36 20.78
N THR A 105 15.00 1.22 21.12
CA THR A 105 15.26 0.14 20.18
C THR A 105 14.26 -0.97 20.44
N LEU A 106 13.47 -1.32 19.43
CA LEU A 106 12.41 -2.32 19.53
C LEU A 106 12.81 -3.53 18.69
N ALA A 107 12.95 -4.69 19.34
CA ALA A 107 13.02 -5.96 18.63
C ALA A 107 11.67 -6.22 17.96
N CYS A 108 11.68 -6.42 16.64
CA CYS A 108 10.48 -6.53 15.84
C CYS A 108 10.39 -7.81 15.02
N GLN A 109 11.52 -8.42 14.66
CA GLN A 109 11.57 -9.49 13.65
C GLN A 109 10.84 -9.11 12.34
N CYS A 110 10.84 -7.81 12.04
CA CYS A 110 10.21 -7.17 10.90
C CYS A 110 11.27 -6.83 9.85
N GLN A 111 10.87 -6.61 8.59
CA GLN A 111 11.75 -6.01 7.58
C GLN A 111 11.70 -4.49 7.69
N GLN A 112 10.51 -3.94 7.95
CA GLN A 112 10.30 -2.51 8.08
C GLN A 112 9.06 -2.16 8.89
N VAL A 113 9.01 -0.91 9.34
CA VAL A 113 7.86 -0.33 10.02
C VAL A 113 7.53 1.04 9.46
N LEU A 114 6.24 1.36 9.49
CA LEU A 114 5.74 2.70 9.25
C LEU A 114 5.49 3.40 10.59
N VAL A 115 6.23 4.46 10.86
CA VAL A 115 6.08 5.30 12.04
C VAL A 115 5.10 6.43 11.74
N ARG A 116 4.03 6.52 12.52
CA ARG A 116 2.98 7.53 12.38
C ARG A 116 2.84 8.39 13.63
N ALA A 117 2.54 9.66 13.40
CA ALA A 117 2.21 10.63 14.44
C ALA A 117 0.81 10.40 15.01
N TRP A 118 0.49 11.13 16.08
CA TRP A 118 -0.79 11.09 16.78
C TRP A 118 -2.00 11.41 15.88
N ASP A 119 -1.82 12.22 14.84
CA ASP A 119 -2.84 12.59 13.84
C ASP A 119 -2.85 11.64 12.63
N GLY A 120 -2.00 10.61 12.66
CA GLY A 120 -1.86 9.60 11.62
C GLY A 120 -0.90 9.98 10.49
N ALA A 121 -0.29 11.17 10.51
CA ALA A 121 0.71 11.55 9.52
C ALA A 121 1.91 10.59 9.55
N THR A 122 2.40 10.19 8.37
CA THR A 122 3.62 9.39 8.25
C THR A 122 4.82 10.23 8.65
N LEU A 123 5.53 9.80 9.69
CA LEU A 123 6.78 10.43 10.14
C LEU A 123 8.00 9.78 9.48
N ALA A 124 8.01 8.46 9.37
CA ALA A 124 9.12 7.72 8.77
C ALA A 124 8.70 6.32 8.31
N LEU A 125 9.38 5.81 7.29
CA LEU A 125 9.45 4.37 6.97
C LEU A 125 10.85 3.90 7.40
N LEU A 126 10.92 3.07 8.44
CA LEU A 126 12.18 2.59 8.99
C LEU A 126 12.40 1.13 8.57
N ARG A 127 13.57 0.84 7.98
CA ARG A 127 14.02 -0.54 7.77
C ARG A 127 14.63 -1.07 9.05
N SER A 128 14.44 -2.35 9.31
CA SER A 128 15.06 -3.00 10.46
C SER A 128 16.55 -3.19 10.23
N ASP A 129 17.31 -3.11 11.32
CA ASP A 129 18.70 -3.52 11.41
C ASP A 129 18.76 -4.74 12.34
N ASN A 130 19.13 -5.90 11.79
CA ASN A 130 19.18 -7.17 12.51
C ASN A 130 17.88 -7.51 13.29
N GLY A 131 16.72 -7.21 12.68
CA GLY A 131 15.41 -7.49 13.28
C GLY A 131 15.00 -6.52 14.39
N ALA A 132 15.68 -5.39 14.52
CA ALA A 132 15.33 -4.30 15.43
C ALA A 132 15.17 -2.96 14.69
N ILE A 133 14.37 -2.07 15.26
CA ILE A 133 14.19 -0.70 14.77
C ILE A 133 14.52 0.28 15.88
N THR A 134 14.98 1.48 15.52
CA THR A 134 15.22 2.55 16.48
C THR A 134 14.25 3.70 16.21
N VAL A 135 13.45 4.06 17.22
CA VAL A 135 12.46 5.13 17.16
C VAL A 135 12.78 6.22 18.18
N THR A 136 12.57 7.48 17.79
CA THR A 136 12.66 8.62 18.71
C THR A 136 11.27 9.01 19.15
N LEU A 137 10.98 8.85 20.44
CA LEU A 137 9.70 9.23 21.03
C LEU A 137 9.72 10.70 21.43
N PRO A 138 8.72 11.49 21.00
CA PRO A 138 8.57 12.87 21.42
C PRO A 138 8.28 12.96 22.92
N ALA A 139 8.68 14.06 23.55
CA ALA A 139 8.32 14.38 24.93
C ALA A 139 6.83 14.77 25.06
N GLY A 140 6.36 14.92 26.30
CA GLY A 140 5.06 15.55 26.57
C GLY A 140 3.83 14.68 26.27
N GLY A 141 3.98 13.36 26.25
CA GLY A 141 2.87 12.41 26.16
C GLY A 141 2.25 12.27 24.77
N ILE A 142 2.92 12.75 23.72
CA ILE A 142 2.44 12.60 22.34
C ILE A 142 2.63 11.13 21.91
N PRO A 143 1.55 10.42 21.51
CA PRO A 143 1.67 9.03 21.10
C PRO A 143 2.30 8.92 19.72
N LEU A 144 3.12 7.87 19.57
CA LEU A 144 3.68 7.41 18.32
C LEU A 144 3.07 6.03 18.00
N TYR A 145 2.67 5.83 16.75
CA TYR A 145 2.24 4.52 16.27
C TYR A 145 3.34 3.91 15.42
N VAL A 146 3.77 2.70 15.77
CA VAL A 146 4.69 1.90 14.98
C VAL A 146 3.90 0.79 14.34
N VAL A 147 3.64 0.91 13.03
CA VAL A 147 2.88 -0.08 12.25
C VAL A 147 3.87 -1.03 11.59
N TYR A 148 3.81 -2.30 11.98
CA TYR A 148 4.73 -3.32 11.49
C TYR A 148 4.25 -3.92 10.18
N ASP A 149 5.18 -4.29 9.32
CA ASP A 149 4.89 -5.17 8.19
C ASP A 149 4.25 -6.49 8.66
N PRO A 150 3.53 -7.20 7.75
CA PRO A 150 2.97 -8.49 8.11
C PRO A 150 4.08 -9.42 8.57
N PRO A 151 3.91 -10.14 9.70
CA PRO A 151 4.89 -11.11 10.13
C PRO A 151 5.04 -12.20 9.06
N ALA A 152 6.26 -12.68 8.86
CA ALA A 152 6.46 -13.92 8.12
C ALA A 152 5.65 -15.02 8.82
N ARG A 153 4.74 -15.70 8.10
CA ARG A 153 3.95 -16.77 8.71
C ARG A 153 4.84 -17.99 8.89
N LEU A 154 5.17 -18.29 10.14
CA LEU A 154 6.03 -19.42 10.53
C LEU A 154 5.26 -20.75 10.62
N ASP A 155 3.97 -20.75 10.30
CA ASP A 155 3.10 -21.94 10.35
C ASP A 155 3.30 -22.91 9.17
N GLY A 156 4.21 -22.57 8.24
CA GLY A 156 4.52 -23.38 7.05
C GLY A 156 3.43 -23.38 5.98
N SER A 157 2.42 -22.51 6.09
CA SER A 157 1.34 -22.40 5.09
C SER A 157 1.76 -21.71 3.80
N GLY A 158 2.88 -20.98 3.81
CA GLY A 158 3.42 -20.28 2.64
C GLY A 158 4.17 -21.19 1.67
N GLU A 159 4.16 -20.81 0.39
CA GLU A 159 4.93 -21.44 -0.67
C GLU A 159 6.29 -20.75 -0.81
N TRP A 160 7.36 -21.48 -0.49
CA TRP A 160 8.74 -21.02 -0.60
C TRP A 160 9.28 -21.22 -2.02
N PHE A 161 9.89 -20.18 -2.58
CA PHE A 161 10.51 -20.22 -3.90
C PHE A 161 12.03 -20.16 -3.79
N GLU A 162 12.71 -21.30 -3.96
CA GLU A 162 14.18 -21.39 -3.88
C GLU A 162 14.89 -20.44 -4.86
N ALA A 163 14.28 -20.20 -6.03
CA ALA A 163 14.85 -19.35 -7.07
C ALA A 163 15.04 -17.88 -6.64
N THR A 164 14.22 -17.39 -5.71
CA THR A 164 14.25 -15.99 -5.28
C THR A 164 14.43 -15.82 -3.78
N GLY A 165 14.25 -16.87 -2.98
CA GLY A 165 14.36 -16.80 -1.53
C GLY A 165 13.19 -16.06 -0.86
N TYR A 166 12.05 -15.96 -1.53
CA TYR A 166 10.84 -15.36 -0.97
C TYR A 166 9.68 -16.36 -0.91
N THR A 167 8.73 -16.04 -0.03
CA THR A 167 7.53 -16.82 0.22
C THR A 167 6.31 -16.07 -0.31
N LEU A 168 5.39 -16.77 -0.99
CA LEU A 168 4.01 -16.31 -1.12
C LEU A 168 3.18 -16.97 -0.03
N GLN A 169 2.39 -16.19 0.70
CA GLN A 169 1.55 -16.70 1.78
C GLN A 169 0.17 -16.02 1.81
N GLY A 170 -0.76 -16.62 2.56
CA GLY A 170 -2.05 -16.02 2.88
C GLY A 170 -2.86 -15.56 1.65
N ALA A 171 -3.37 -14.33 1.72
CA ALA A 171 -4.22 -13.78 0.67
C ALA A 171 -3.48 -13.58 -0.67
N PHE A 172 -2.19 -13.25 -0.64
CA PHE A 172 -1.39 -13.08 -1.86
C PHE A 172 -1.13 -14.41 -2.56
N GLN A 173 -0.78 -15.46 -1.82
CA GLN A 173 -0.68 -16.81 -2.37
C GLN A 173 -2.00 -17.26 -2.98
N SER A 174 -3.11 -17.10 -2.26
CA SER A 174 -4.44 -17.49 -2.73
C SER A 174 -4.82 -16.77 -4.03
N TYR A 175 -4.57 -15.45 -4.09
CA TYR A 175 -4.82 -14.66 -5.30
C TYR A 175 -3.92 -15.09 -6.46
N TRP A 176 -2.62 -15.27 -6.22
CA TRP A 176 -1.66 -15.69 -7.23
C TRP A 176 -2.03 -17.05 -7.82
N GLN A 177 -2.37 -18.04 -6.98
CA GLN A 177 -2.76 -19.39 -7.42
C GLN A 177 -4.09 -19.37 -8.21
N ALA A 178 -5.08 -18.59 -7.75
CA ALA A 178 -6.38 -18.49 -8.41
C ALA A 178 -6.32 -17.80 -9.79
N ASN A 179 -5.30 -16.98 -10.04
CA ASN A 179 -5.18 -16.13 -11.23
C ASN A 179 -4.00 -16.51 -12.12
N GLY A 180 -3.73 -17.81 -12.28
CA GLY A 180 -2.76 -18.34 -13.26
C GLY A 180 -1.35 -18.60 -12.72
N GLY A 181 -1.08 -18.25 -11.47
CA GLY A 181 0.14 -18.60 -10.75
C GLY A 181 1.42 -18.24 -11.51
N MET A 182 2.34 -19.19 -11.55
CA MET A 182 3.70 -19.01 -12.08
C MET A 182 3.70 -18.54 -13.53
N ALA A 183 2.81 -19.06 -14.36
CA ALA A 183 2.74 -18.73 -15.78
C ALA A 183 2.32 -17.26 -16.02
N GLN A 184 1.55 -16.67 -15.10
CA GLN A 184 1.03 -15.31 -15.25
C GLN A 184 1.87 -14.28 -14.51
N PHE A 185 2.27 -14.58 -13.27
CA PHE A 185 2.90 -13.61 -12.37
C PHE A 185 4.40 -13.81 -12.20
N GLY A 186 4.90 -15.03 -12.45
CA GLY A 186 6.26 -15.41 -12.10
C GLY A 186 6.52 -15.53 -10.61
N TYR A 187 7.79 -15.56 -10.25
CA TYR A 187 8.26 -15.68 -8.87
C TYR A 187 7.94 -14.42 -8.03
N PRO A 188 7.72 -14.55 -6.71
CA PRO A 188 7.86 -13.41 -5.81
C PRO A 188 9.31 -12.89 -5.86
N ILE A 189 9.48 -11.58 -5.86
CA ILE A 189 10.79 -10.91 -5.91
C ILE A 189 11.02 -9.96 -4.72
N THR A 190 10.09 -9.94 -3.76
CA THR A 190 10.21 -9.27 -2.47
C THR A 190 9.48 -10.08 -1.39
N PRO A 191 9.75 -9.83 -0.10
CA PRO A 191 8.80 -10.17 0.95
C PRO A 191 7.53 -9.31 0.85
N GLU A 192 6.52 -9.61 1.68
CA GLU A 192 5.42 -8.68 1.93
C GLU A 192 5.95 -7.42 2.64
N VAL A 193 5.63 -6.25 2.12
CA VAL A 193 6.15 -4.97 2.57
C VAL A 193 5.02 -3.95 2.74
N ILE A 194 5.14 -3.07 3.73
CA ILE A 194 4.31 -1.88 3.85
C ILE A 194 4.79 -0.77 2.91
N GLU A 195 3.88 -0.23 2.12
CA GLU A 195 4.07 1.02 1.40
C GLU A 195 3.08 2.08 1.91
N SER A 196 3.58 3.29 2.18
CA SER A 196 2.72 4.43 2.49
C SER A 196 2.10 4.98 1.22
N GLU A 197 0.80 5.29 1.27
CA GLU A 197 0.10 6.02 0.21
C GLU A 197 -0.10 7.47 0.66
N ALA A 198 0.30 8.43 -0.18
CA ALA A 198 0.21 9.85 0.15
C ALA A 198 -1.25 10.24 0.44
N GLY A 199 -1.50 10.89 1.57
CA GLY A 199 -2.85 11.24 2.01
C GLY A 199 -3.67 10.07 2.59
N SER A 200 -3.12 8.86 2.65
CA SER A 200 -3.77 7.70 3.25
C SER A 200 -3.26 7.42 4.68
N LEU A 201 -4.22 7.31 5.62
CA LEU A 201 -3.97 6.76 6.95
C LEU A 201 -3.74 5.23 6.92
N PHE A 202 -4.03 4.61 5.78
CA PHE A 202 -3.89 3.19 5.57
C PHE A 202 -2.68 2.88 4.70
N PRO A 203 -1.63 2.24 5.24
CA PRO A 203 -0.60 1.68 4.38
C PRO A 203 -1.19 0.57 3.51
N ARG A 204 -0.60 0.37 2.33
CA ARG A 204 -0.83 -0.85 1.56
C ARG A 204 0.17 -1.89 2.01
N VAL A 205 -0.30 -3.12 2.18
CA VAL A 205 0.61 -4.26 2.12
C VAL A 205 0.75 -4.61 0.65
N VAL A 206 1.98 -4.73 0.18
CA VAL A 206 2.27 -5.11 -1.20
C VAL A 206 3.32 -6.22 -1.24
N GLN A 207 3.30 -6.98 -2.31
CA GLN A 207 4.38 -7.90 -2.65
C GLN A 207 4.61 -7.85 -4.15
N TYR A 208 5.87 -7.69 -4.55
CA TYR A 208 6.24 -7.70 -5.96
C TYR A 208 6.44 -9.14 -6.41
N VAL A 209 5.87 -9.45 -7.56
CA VAL A 209 6.11 -10.66 -8.34
C VAL A 209 6.72 -10.23 -9.67
N GLU A 210 7.36 -11.14 -10.42
CA GLU A 210 8.12 -10.73 -11.61
C GLU A 210 7.34 -9.86 -12.60
N ARG A 211 6.05 -10.18 -12.79
CA ARG A 211 5.17 -9.58 -13.80
C ARG A 211 4.09 -8.66 -13.21
N GLY A 212 4.14 -8.37 -11.92
CA GLY A 212 3.07 -7.65 -11.24
C GLY A 212 3.42 -7.17 -9.82
N ARG A 213 2.50 -6.43 -9.22
CA ARG A 213 2.54 -6.10 -7.79
C ARG A 213 1.19 -6.42 -7.20
N LEU A 214 1.17 -7.40 -6.29
CA LEU A 214 0.00 -7.73 -5.49
C LEU A 214 -0.13 -6.66 -4.42
N GLU A 215 -1.31 -6.10 -4.25
CA GLU A 215 -1.57 -5.11 -3.22
C GLU A 215 -2.89 -5.39 -2.53
N ARG A 216 -2.89 -5.18 -1.22
CA ARG A 216 -4.09 -5.19 -0.39
C ARG A 216 -4.10 -3.88 0.37
N ALA A 217 -5.17 -3.10 0.17
CA ALA A 217 -5.37 -1.90 0.96
C ALA A 217 -5.40 -2.27 2.45
N GLY A 218 -4.72 -1.50 3.28
CA GLY A 218 -4.90 -1.57 4.72
C GLY A 218 -6.32 -1.16 5.09
N PHE A 219 -7.04 -2.06 5.75
CA PHE A 219 -7.93 -1.77 6.88
C PHE A 219 -9.15 -0.85 6.66
N VAL A 220 -9.77 -0.87 5.49
CA VAL A 220 -11.17 -0.40 5.37
C VAL A 220 -12.13 -1.55 5.65
N HIS A 221 -12.69 -1.55 6.87
CA HIS A 221 -13.94 -2.23 7.22
C HIS A 221 -15.12 -1.38 6.72
N GLU A 222 -15.35 -1.32 5.41
CA GLU A 222 -16.63 -0.86 4.92
C GLU A 222 -17.65 -1.99 5.11
N ARG A 223 -18.49 -1.84 6.14
CA ARG A 223 -19.75 -2.57 6.33
C ARG A 223 -19.69 -4.08 6.07
N GLY A 224 -18.93 -4.79 6.91
CA GLY A 224 -19.11 -6.24 7.07
C GLY A 224 -18.49 -7.13 5.98
N ASN A 225 -17.60 -6.61 5.12
CA ASN A 225 -16.72 -7.45 4.32
C ASN A 225 -15.32 -7.52 4.97
N PRO A 226 -14.94 -8.62 5.64
CA PRO A 226 -13.70 -8.73 6.40
C PRO A 226 -12.43 -8.87 5.55
N ALA A 227 -12.54 -8.92 4.22
CA ALA A 227 -11.39 -9.02 3.33
C ALA A 227 -11.34 -7.82 2.38
N SER A 228 -10.35 -6.93 2.55
CA SER A 228 -9.92 -6.10 1.42
C SER A 228 -9.39 -7.06 0.35
N PRO A 229 -10.01 -7.14 -0.84
CA PRO A 229 -9.56 -8.07 -1.85
C PRO A 229 -8.14 -7.71 -2.28
N VAL A 230 -7.34 -8.72 -2.55
CA VAL A 230 -6.06 -8.53 -3.24
C VAL A 230 -6.37 -8.03 -4.65
N GLN A 231 -5.66 -6.99 -5.07
CA GLN A 231 -5.74 -6.46 -6.43
C GLN A 231 -4.33 -6.32 -7.01
N LEU A 232 -4.26 -6.20 -8.33
CA LEU A 232 -3.02 -5.82 -9.01
C LEU A 232 -2.88 -4.31 -9.04
N ALA A 233 -1.68 -3.85 -8.71
CA ALA A 233 -1.31 -2.47 -8.89
C ALA A 233 -1.40 -2.07 -10.36
N ARG A 234 -1.58 -0.77 -10.61
CA ARG A 234 -1.60 -0.19 -11.95
C ARG A 234 -0.20 -0.07 -12.55
N LEU A 235 0.56 -1.16 -12.59
CA LEU A 235 1.98 -1.12 -12.99
C LEU A 235 2.19 -0.67 -14.42
N GLY A 236 1.24 -0.87 -15.33
CA GLY A 236 1.39 -0.38 -16.70
C GLY A 236 1.41 1.15 -16.76
N ASP A 237 0.54 1.80 -15.98
CA ASP A 237 0.55 3.26 -15.82
C ASP A 237 1.80 3.74 -15.06
N LEU A 238 2.09 3.11 -13.92
CA LEU A 238 3.21 3.51 -13.06
C LEU A 238 4.59 3.38 -13.73
N VAL A 239 4.80 2.33 -14.55
CA VAL A 239 6.06 2.17 -15.32
C VAL A 239 6.18 3.22 -16.41
N LEU A 240 5.08 3.55 -17.13
CA LEU A 240 5.10 4.64 -18.11
C LEU A 240 5.43 5.98 -17.44
N GLN A 241 4.85 6.26 -16.27
CA GLN A 241 5.16 7.46 -15.49
C GLN A 241 6.63 7.52 -15.06
N GLN A 242 7.21 6.40 -14.60
CA GLN A 242 8.65 6.31 -14.28
C GLN A 242 9.55 6.61 -15.49
N GLN A 243 9.07 6.29 -16.71
CA GLN A 243 9.76 6.59 -17.97
C GLN A 243 9.47 8.02 -18.48
N GLY A 244 8.74 8.84 -17.74
CA GLY A 244 8.35 10.19 -18.15
C GLY A 244 7.27 10.21 -19.26
N ILE A 245 6.53 9.12 -19.42
CA ILE A 245 5.47 8.99 -20.42
C ILE A 245 4.11 9.19 -19.77
N ASP A 246 3.47 10.32 -20.08
CA ASP A 246 2.05 10.54 -19.79
C ASP A 246 1.19 9.96 -20.92
N TRP A 247 0.61 8.79 -20.69
CA TRP A 247 -0.25 8.12 -21.67
C TRP A 247 -1.54 8.90 -21.95
N THR A 248 -2.02 9.72 -21.01
CA THR A 248 -3.27 10.46 -21.17
C THR A 248 -3.17 11.51 -22.28
N THR A 249 -1.96 12.03 -22.52
CA THR A 249 -1.65 13.01 -23.58
C THR A 249 -1.34 12.38 -24.94
N ARG A 250 -1.26 11.04 -25.03
CA ARG A 250 -0.93 10.35 -26.27
C ARG A 250 -2.07 10.42 -27.29
N PRO A 251 -1.78 10.45 -28.60
CA PRO A 251 -2.82 10.41 -29.63
C PRO A 251 -3.76 9.21 -29.46
N ARG A 252 -5.06 9.46 -29.60
CA ARG A 252 -6.08 8.41 -29.67
C ARG A 252 -6.23 7.89 -31.10
N PRO A 253 -6.67 6.64 -31.30
CA PRO A 253 -6.94 6.12 -32.63
C PRO A 253 -8.01 6.98 -33.32
N GLY A 254 -7.73 7.42 -34.54
CA GLY A 254 -8.66 8.25 -35.31
C GLY A 254 -9.89 7.49 -35.82
N ALA A 255 -9.73 6.21 -36.15
CA ALA A 255 -10.81 5.30 -36.54
C ALA A 255 -10.66 3.98 -35.78
N VAL A 256 -11.79 3.40 -35.38
CA VAL A 256 -11.83 2.09 -34.74
C VAL A 256 -11.71 1.02 -35.82
N GLY A 257 -10.72 0.14 -35.70
CA GLY A 257 -10.58 -0.99 -36.64
C GLY A 257 -11.78 -1.95 -36.56
N ALA A 258 -12.10 -2.63 -37.66
CA ALA A 258 -13.30 -3.47 -37.77
C ALA A 258 -13.43 -4.55 -36.67
N ASP A 259 -12.30 -5.13 -36.25
CA ASP A 259 -12.24 -6.17 -35.19
C ASP A 259 -11.79 -5.61 -33.83
N CYS A 260 -11.64 -4.29 -33.73
CA CYS A 260 -11.17 -3.61 -32.53
C CYS A 260 -12.35 -3.19 -31.64
N ARG A 261 -12.10 -3.16 -30.35
CA ARG A 261 -13.02 -2.61 -29.35
C ARG A 261 -12.46 -1.30 -28.80
N LEU A 262 -13.20 -0.20 -28.96
CA LEU A 262 -12.84 1.09 -28.34
C LEU A 262 -13.35 1.15 -26.89
N PHE A 263 -12.50 1.59 -25.96
CA PHE A 263 -12.86 1.80 -24.56
C PHE A 263 -13.02 3.28 -24.27
N GLY A 264 -14.25 3.73 -24.04
CA GLY A 264 -14.55 5.15 -23.82
C GLY A 264 -13.86 5.78 -22.61
N ALA A 265 -13.57 4.98 -21.56
CA ALA A 265 -12.93 5.47 -20.34
C ALA A 265 -11.47 5.90 -20.55
N THR A 266 -10.73 5.23 -21.45
CA THR A 266 -9.33 5.56 -21.75
C THR A 266 -9.15 6.22 -23.12
N GLY A 267 -10.11 6.02 -24.02
CA GLY A 267 -10.05 6.44 -25.42
C GLY A 267 -9.18 5.55 -26.30
N HIS A 268 -8.65 4.45 -25.78
CA HIS A 268 -7.81 3.49 -26.52
C HIS A 268 -8.63 2.31 -27.00
N GLN A 269 -8.14 1.66 -28.05
CA GLN A 269 -8.77 0.46 -28.58
C GLN A 269 -7.96 -0.80 -28.28
N LEU A 270 -8.66 -1.93 -28.30
CA LEU A 270 -8.10 -3.25 -28.15
C LEU A 270 -8.44 -4.08 -29.38
N CYS A 271 -7.41 -4.46 -30.13
CA CYS A 271 -7.52 -5.23 -31.36
C CYS A 271 -6.93 -6.64 -31.18
N PRO A 272 -7.23 -7.60 -32.07
CA PRO A 272 -6.48 -8.84 -32.14
C PRO A 272 -4.97 -8.58 -32.35
N PRO A 273 -4.07 -9.43 -31.78
CA PRO A 273 -4.38 -10.61 -30.98
C PRO A 273 -4.68 -10.32 -29.49
N PHE A 274 -4.35 -9.13 -28.98
CA PHE A 274 -4.50 -8.78 -27.56
C PHE A 274 -5.94 -8.87 -27.06
N ARG A 275 -6.92 -8.51 -27.90
CA ARG A 275 -8.35 -8.62 -27.56
C ARG A 275 -8.75 -10.03 -27.15
N ALA A 276 -8.36 -11.03 -27.94
CA ALA A 276 -8.72 -12.42 -27.67
C ALA A 276 -8.12 -12.90 -26.34
N PHE A 277 -6.85 -12.53 -26.08
CA PHE A 277 -6.19 -12.88 -24.82
C PHE A 277 -6.84 -12.20 -23.61
N TRP A 278 -7.18 -10.92 -23.73
CA TRP A 278 -7.83 -10.15 -22.67
C TRP A 278 -9.22 -10.73 -22.32
N GLU A 279 -10.03 -11.04 -23.33
CA GLU A 279 -11.35 -11.69 -23.15
C GLU A 279 -11.20 -13.09 -22.54
N GLN A 280 -10.21 -13.87 -22.99
CA GLN A 280 -9.92 -15.20 -22.43
C GLN A 280 -9.55 -15.12 -20.95
N ARG A 281 -8.70 -14.17 -20.54
CA ARG A 281 -8.30 -13.99 -19.14
C ARG A 281 -9.45 -13.53 -18.25
N GLY A 282 -10.41 -12.80 -18.80
CA GLY A 282 -11.68 -12.51 -18.13
C GLY A 282 -12.63 -13.71 -18.04
N ASN A 283 -12.34 -14.84 -18.70
CA ASN A 283 -13.31 -15.92 -18.95
C ASN A 283 -14.60 -15.39 -19.59
N GLY A 284 -14.48 -14.42 -20.51
CA GLY A 284 -15.60 -13.71 -21.12
C GLY A 284 -16.26 -12.64 -20.24
N ASP A 285 -15.84 -12.50 -18.97
CA ASP A 285 -16.27 -11.43 -18.07
C ASP A 285 -15.29 -10.25 -18.16
N GLU A 286 -15.79 -9.14 -18.69
CA GLU A 286 -15.03 -7.91 -18.84
C GLU A 286 -14.52 -7.36 -17.51
N GLN A 287 -15.30 -7.46 -16.44
CA GLN A 287 -14.88 -6.94 -15.14
C GLN A 287 -13.66 -7.71 -14.61
N LYS A 288 -13.64 -9.03 -14.80
CA LYS A 288 -12.48 -9.86 -14.43
C LYS A 288 -11.25 -9.57 -15.28
N ALA A 289 -11.43 -9.29 -16.57
CA ALA A 289 -10.33 -8.88 -17.43
C ALA A 289 -9.76 -7.50 -17.01
N ILE A 290 -10.62 -6.56 -16.61
CA ILE A 290 -10.22 -5.26 -16.05
C ILE A 290 -9.46 -5.45 -14.73
N GLU A 291 -9.89 -6.37 -13.86
CA GLU A 291 -9.22 -6.64 -12.58
C GLU A 291 -7.82 -7.24 -12.76
N LEU A 292 -7.63 -8.11 -13.78
CA LEU A 292 -6.35 -8.79 -14.04
C LEU A 292 -5.38 -8.02 -14.93
N ILE A 293 -5.89 -7.32 -15.95
CA ILE A 293 -5.07 -6.68 -16.98
C ILE A 293 -5.29 -5.16 -16.97
N GLY A 294 -6.53 -4.73 -16.73
CA GLY A 294 -6.93 -3.33 -16.81
C GLY A 294 -7.41 -2.93 -18.20
N LEU A 295 -7.80 -1.67 -18.34
CA LEU A 295 -8.15 -1.08 -19.63
C LEU A 295 -6.90 -0.78 -20.46
N PRO A 296 -6.97 -0.81 -21.80
CA PRO A 296 -5.84 -0.40 -22.64
C PRO A 296 -5.54 1.09 -22.42
N ILE A 297 -4.25 1.41 -22.29
CA ILE A 297 -3.77 2.80 -22.11
C ILE A 297 -2.80 3.23 -23.22
N THR A 298 -2.53 2.35 -24.18
CA THR A 298 -1.76 2.63 -25.40
C THR A 298 -2.36 1.90 -26.58
N GLU A 299 -2.03 2.32 -27.79
CA GLU A 299 -2.15 1.48 -28.98
C GLU A 299 -1.01 0.45 -29.04
N PRO A 300 -1.16 -0.69 -29.73
CA PRO A 300 -0.11 -1.70 -29.81
C PRO A 300 1.00 -1.28 -30.78
N PHE A 301 2.25 -1.33 -30.34
CA PHE A 301 3.45 -0.95 -31.12
C PHE A 301 4.51 -2.06 -31.11
N ASP A 302 5.44 -2.00 -32.06
CA ASP A 302 6.52 -2.99 -32.17
C ASP A 302 7.67 -2.63 -31.21
N ALA A 303 8.22 -3.66 -30.58
CA ALA A 303 9.36 -3.60 -29.68
C ALA A 303 10.35 -4.71 -30.04
N THR A 304 11.58 -4.60 -29.54
CA THR A 304 12.63 -5.59 -29.77
C THR A 304 13.24 -5.98 -28.43
N ASP A 305 13.36 -7.28 -28.21
CA ASP A 305 14.02 -7.81 -27.03
C ASP A 305 15.52 -7.52 -27.14
N ALA A 306 16.06 -6.79 -26.15
CA ALA A 306 17.45 -6.35 -26.19
C ALA A 306 18.47 -7.50 -26.04
N ALA A 307 18.08 -8.62 -25.42
CA ALA A 307 18.95 -9.77 -25.20
C ALA A 307 18.96 -10.73 -26.39
N THR A 308 17.81 -10.93 -27.04
CA THR A 308 17.64 -11.91 -28.13
C THR A 308 17.56 -11.29 -29.51
N GLY A 309 17.27 -9.99 -29.61
CA GLY A 309 16.98 -9.30 -30.87
C GLY A 309 15.61 -9.65 -31.47
N THR A 310 14.79 -10.42 -30.75
CA THR A 310 13.47 -10.87 -31.23
C THR A 310 12.50 -9.69 -31.27
N SER A 311 11.83 -9.47 -32.41
CA SER A 311 10.75 -8.50 -32.52
C SER A 311 9.47 -9.05 -31.92
N TYR A 312 8.77 -8.23 -31.15
CA TYR A 312 7.47 -8.55 -30.58
C TYR A 312 6.57 -7.33 -30.59
N ARG A 313 5.26 -7.53 -30.53
CA ARG A 313 4.30 -6.43 -30.42
C ARG A 313 3.89 -6.27 -28.97
N VAL A 314 3.72 -5.04 -28.52
CA VAL A 314 3.43 -4.76 -27.12
C VAL A 314 2.26 -3.79 -26.99
N GLN A 315 1.44 -3.98 -25.97
CA GLN A 315 0.39 -3.04 -25.58
C GLN A 315 0.36 -2.90 -24.06
N TYR A 316 0.34 -1.66 -23.58
CA TYR A 316 0.18 -1.34 -22.17
C TYR A 316 -1.31 -1.21 -21.81
N PHE A 317 -1.62 -1.75 -20.63
CA PHE A 317 -2.90 -1.67 -19.96
C PHE A 317 -2.70 -1.04 -18.59
N GLU A 318 -3.77 -0.69 -17.89
CA GLU A 318 -3.63 -0.06 -16.56
C GLU A 318 -2.76 -0.88 -15.60
N ARG A 319 -2.91 -2.21 -15.58
CA ARG A 319 -2.27 -3.11 -14.59
C ARG A 319 -1.16 -3.99 -15.16
N ALA A 320 -1.07 -4.11 -16.47
CA ALA A 320 -0.17 -5.05 -17.13
C ALA A 320 0.37 -4.51 -18.46
N ARG A 321 1.42 -5.17 -18.96
CA ARG A 321 1.90 -5.05 -20.34
C ARG A 321 1.76 -6.42 -20.98
N LEU A 322 1.08 -6.49 -22.12
CA LEU A 322 0.99 -7.73 -22.89
C LEU A 322 1.99 -7.70 -24.04
N GLU A 323 2.70 -8.79 -24.23
CA GLU A 323 3.78 -8.95 -25.21
C GLU A 323 3.47 -10.14 -26.12
N PHE A 324 3.35 -9.87 -27.41
CA PHE A 324 3.00 -10.84 -28.43
C PHE A 324 4.22 -11.19 -29.30
N PHE A 325 4.62 -12.45 -29.26
CA PHE A 325 5.77 -12.99 -29.99
C PHE A 325 5.28 -13.92 -31.09
N SER A 326 5.19 -13.41 -32.33
CA SER A 326 4.72 -14.20 -33.49
C SER A 326 5.59 -15.42 -33.78
N VAL A 327 6.86 -15.39 -33.37
CA VAL A 327 7.79 -16.53 -33.51
C VAL A 327 7.38 -17.74 -32.64
N TYR A 328 6.53 -17.53 -31.64
CA TYR A 328 6.03 -18.57 -30.74
C TYR A 328 4.57 -18.94 -31.01
N GLN A 329 4.06 -18.64 -32.21
CA GLN A 329 2.68 -18.86 -32.60
C GLN A 329 2.20 -20.30 -32.29
N GLY A 330 1.04 -20.41 -31.64
CA GLY A 330 0.44 -21.69 -31.25
C GLY A 330 1.06 -22.32 -29.99
N THR A 331 2.01 -21.65 -29.33
CA THR A 331 2.57 -22.08 -28.04
C THR A 331 2.04 -21.22 -26.89
N PRO A 332 2.17 -21.69 -25.64
CA PRO A 332 1.84 -20.86 -24.47
C PRO A 332 2.67 -19.56 -24.34
N TYR A 333 3.77 -19.43 -25.07
CA TYR A 333 4.68 -18.28 -25.02
C TYR A 333 4.37 -17.21 -26.09
N GLU A 334 3.37 -17.46 -26.94
CA GLU A 334 2.92 -16.51 -27.97
C GLU A 334 2.46 -15.17 -27.37
N MET A 335 1.79 -15.21 -26.22
CA MET A 335 1.33 -14.02 -25.50
C MET A 335 1.76 -14.10 -24.03
N GLN A 336 2.51 -13.10 -23.58
CA GLN A 336 3.08 -13.07 -22.23
C GLN A 336 2.76 -11.77 -21.52
N PHE A 337 2.75 -11.82 -20.19
CA PHE A 337 2.79 -10.62 -19.36
C PHE A 337 4.25 -10.16 -19.25
N GLY A 338 4.48 -8.88 -19.51
CA GLY A 338 5.79 -8.25 -19.34
C GLY A 338 6.22 -8.22 -17.88
N LEU A 339 7.53 -8.10 -17.66
CA LEU A 339 8.17 -8.13 -16.34
C LEU A 339 8.02 -6.81 -15.56
N LEU A 340 6.82 -6.22 -15.56
CA LEU A 340 6.57 -4.89 -14.99
C LEU A 340 6.87 -4.82 -13.50
N GLY A 341 6.74 -5.93 -12.77
CA GLY A 341 7.11 -5.97 -11.35
C GLY A 341 8.61 -5.78 -11.14
N ARG A 342 9.44 -6.48 -11.93
CA ARG A 342 10.90 -6.30 -11.94
C ARG A 342 11.30 -4.90 -12.41
N GLU A 343 10.70 -4.43 -13.51
CA GLU A 343 11.00 -3.12 -14.09
C GLU A 343 10.70 -1.97 -13.13
N TYR A 344 9.50 -1.98 -12.54
CA TYR A 344 9.10 -0.94 -11.58
C TYR A 344 9.96 -0.97 -10.32
N LEU A 345 10.23 -2.17 -9.78
CA LEU A 345 11.04 -2.33 -8.58
C LEU A 345 12.47 -1.80 -8.79
N ALA A 346 13.08 -2.10 -9.93
CA ALA A 346 14.40 -1.56 -10.29
C ALA A 346 14.43 -0.02 -10.29
N GLY A 347 13.33 0.63 -10.66
CA GLY A 347 13.18 2.09 -10.64
C GLY A 347 12.94 2.71 -9.26
N THR A 348 12.56 1.95 -8.24
CA THR A 348 12.23 2.48 -6.90
C THR A 348 13.40 2.43 -5.89
N GLY A 349 14.51 1.78 -6.23
CA GLY A 349 15.64 1.62 -5.29
C GLY A 349 15.36 0.68 -4.11
N LEU A 350 14.20 0.02 -4.08
CA LEU A 350 13.98 -1.19 -3.31
C LEU A 350 14.80 -2.30 -3.99
N GLN A 351 15.96 -2.62 -3.43
CA GLN A 351 16.70 -3.80 -3.90
C GLN A 351 16.00 -5.06 -3.37
N PRO A 352 15.90 -6.12 -4.19
CA PRO A 352 15.40 -7.42 -3.74
C PRO A 352 16.17 -7.91 -2.52
#